data_AF-A0AAU9S3R1-F1
#
_entry.id   AF-A0AAU9S3R1-F1
#
_cell.length_a   1.000
_cell.length_b   1.000
_cell.length_c   1.000
_cell.angle_alpha   90.00
_cell.angle_beta   90.00
_cell.angle_gamma   90.00
#
_symmetry.space_group_name_H-M   'P 1'
#
loop_
_entity.id
_entity.type
_entity.pdbx_description
1 polymer ?
#
loop_
_entity_poly.entity_id
_entity_poly.type
_entity_poly.pdbx_seq_one_letter_code
_entity_poly.pdbx_strand_id
1 'polypeptide(L)'
;MAPELTQTMPAKSTVMITKPSPQIHGGDRAYVTFLAGNGDYVKGVVGLAKGLRKVNSAYPLVVAILPDVPEEHRRILVEQGCIVREIEPVYPPENQTQFAMAYYVINYSKLRIWKDFLNMYFKKIYKPIPLVYNLVLAMLWRHPENVELDKVKVVHYCAAGSKPWRYTGKEANMEREDIKMLVNKWWEIYNDDSLDYKKSVAVADLERESGLVNLKPFITALTEVERVKYVTAPSAA
;
A
#
# COMPACT_ATOMS: atom_id res chain seq x y z
N MET A 1 -40.12 -51.79 -43.26
CA MET A 1 -40.22 -50.38 -43.71
C MET A 1 -40.73 -49.58 -42.54
N ALA A 2 -39.87 -48.74 -41.96
CA ALA A 2 -40.12 -47.96 -40.75
C ALA A 2 -40.81 -46.63 -41.07
N PRO A 3 -41.49 -45.99 -40.09
CA PRO A 3 -41.66 -44.55 -40.06
C PRO A 3 -40.69 -43.90 -39.05
N GLU A 4 -40.06 -42.82 -39.48
CA GLU A 4 -39.15 -41.97 -38.70
C GLU A 4 -39.86 -41.24 -37.56
N LEU A 5 -39.21 -41.20 -36.40
CA LEU A 5 -39.55 -40.32 -35.27
C LEU A 5 -38.42 -39.29 -35.11
N THR A 6 -38.70 -38.05 -35.50
CA THR A 6 -37.86 -36.88 -35.20
C THR A 6 -37.88 -36.57 -33.69
N GLN A 7 -36.74 -36.74 -33.02
CA GLN A 7 -36.50 -36.27 -31.65
C GLN A 7 -35.78 -34.91 -31.68
N THR A 8 -36.43 -33.89 -31.13
CA THR A 8 -35.81 -32.60 -30.76
C THR A 8 -35.16 -32.74 -29.38
N MET A 9 -33.83 -32.50 -29.31
CA MET A 9 -33.07 -32.44 -28.06
C MET A 9 -33.03 -31.00 -27.49
N PRO A 10 -33.08 -30.81 -26.16
CA PRO A 10 -32.98 -29.49 -25.54
C PRO A 10 -31.51 -29.01 -25.46
N ALA A 11 -31.33 -27.69 -25.51
CA ALA A 11 -30.03 -27.02 -25.48
C ALA A 11 -29.28 -27.23 -24.16
N LYS A 12 -27.98 -27.52 -24.24
CA LYS A 12 -27.06 -27.60 -23.10
C LYS A 12 -26.69 -26.21 -22.61
N SER A 13 -27.05 -25.89 -21.36
CA SER A 13 -26.58 -24.71 -20.65
C SER A 13 -25.08 -24.84 -20.33
N THR A 14 -24.25 -24.02 -20.97
CA THR A 14 -22.83 -23.90 -20.63
C THR A 14 -22.68 -23.14 -19.32
N VAL A 15 -22.34 -23.85 -18.24
CA VAL A 15 -21.91 -23.24 -16.98
C VAL A 15 -20.53 -22.62 -17.20
N MET A 16 -20.45 -21.29 -17.26
CA MET A 16 -19.17 -20.58 -17.21
C MET A 16 -18.62 -20.68 -15.79
N ILE A 17 -17.60 -21.54 -15.61
CA ILE A 17 -16.80 -21.59 -14.38
C ILE A 17 -16.00 -20.29 -14.32
N THR A 18 -16.47 -19.33 -13.53
CA THR A 18 -15.70 -18.13 -13.19
C THR A 18 -14.53 -18.52 -12.30
N LYS A 19 -13.32 -18.08 -12.68
CA LYS A 19 -12.12 -18.27 -11.86
C LYS A 19 -12.33 -17.63 -10.48
N PRO A 20 -11.97 -18.31 -9.38
CA PRO A 20 -12.09 -17.73 -8.06
C PRO A 20 -11.16 -16.52 -7.92
N SER A 21 -11.68 -15.47 -7.31
CA SER A 21 -10.94 -14.29 -6.85
C SER A 21 -9.73 -14.71 -6.00
N PRO A 22 -8.60 -13.99 -6.06
CA PRO A 22 -7.45 -14.33 -5.22
C PRO A 22 -7.85 -14.21 -3.75
N GLN A 23 -7.91 -15.35 -3.07
CA GLN A 23 -8.02 -15.40 -1.62
C GLN A 23 -6.76 -14.76 -1.04
N ILE A 24 -6.93 -13.80 -0.11
CA ILE A 24 -5.80 -13.26 0.66
C ILE A 24 -5.30 -14.40 1.54
N HIS A 25 -4.30 -15.13 1.06
CA HIS A 25 -3.56 -16.04 1.91
C HIS A 25 -2.82 -15.22 2.97
N GLY A 26 -3.11 -15.47 4.24
CA GLY A 26 -2.36 -14.93 5.37
C GLY A 26 -0.93 -15.46 5.38
N GLY A 27 -0.09 -14.89 4.52
CA GLY A 27 1.34 -15.17 4.44
C GLY A 27 2.17 -14.08 5.13
N ASP A 28 3.40 -14.42 5.50
CA ASP A 28 4.37 -13.58 6.23
C ASP A 28 4.88 -12.34 5.46
N ARG A 29 4.15 -11.86 4.44
CA ARG A 29 4.62 -10.82 3.52
C ARG A 29 3.52 -9.81 3.22
N ALA A 30 3.86 -8.54 3.33
CA ALA A 30 3.01 -7.41 2.96
C ALA A 30 3.86 -6.29 2.37
N TYR A 31 3.24 -5.46 1.54
CA TYR A 31 3.75 -4.11 1.30
C TYR A 31 3.37 -3.23 2.49
N VAL A 32 4.28 -2.34 2.90
CA VAL A 32 4.03 -1.41 4.00
C VAL A 32 4.27 0.01 3.51
N THR A 33 3.36 0.90 3.84
CA THR A 33 3.54 2.35 3.69
C THR A 33 3.11 3.06 4.96
N PHE A 34 3.39 4.37 5.04
CA PHE A 34 3.11 5.18 6.22
C PHE A 34 2.40 6.47 5.85
N LEU A 35 1.35 6.82 6.61
CA LEU A 35 0.58 8.06 6.46
C LEU A 35 0.48 8.78 7.80
N ALA A 36 0.69 10.10 7.80
CA ALA A 36 0.56 10.94 8.98
C ALA A 36 -0.07 12.28 8.59
N GLY A 37 -0.73 12.90 9.55
CA GLY A 37 -1.39 14.19 9.40
C GLY A 37 -2.67 14.16 8.54
N ASN A 38 -3.21 15.36 8.35
CA ASN A 38 -4.47 15.61 7.65
C ASN A 38 -4.29 16.09 6.20
N GLY A 39 -3.07 15.97 5.64
CA GLY A 39 -2.78 16.40 4.28
C GLY A 39 -3.26 15.43 3.20
N ASP A 40 -3.06 15.82 1.95
CA ASP A 40 -3.51 15.07 0.76
C ASP A 40 -2.69 13.80 0.42
N TYR A 41 -1.75 13.38 1.28
CA TYR A 41 -0.92 12.19 1.04
C TYR A 41 -1.74 10.88 1.01
N VAL A 42 -2.99 10.89 1.50
CA VAL A 42 -3.94 9.79 1.30
C VAL A 42 -4.09 9.45 -0.19
N LYS A 43 -4.07 10.45 -1.09
CA LYS A 43 -4.13 10.24 -2.55
C LYS A 43 -2.96 9.39 -3.04
N GLY A 44 -1.77 9.61 -2.47
CA GLY A 44 -0.59 8.82 -2.77
C GLY A 44 -0.72 7.36 -2.35
N VAL A 45 -1.32 7.11 -1.19
CA VAL A 45 -1.56 5.74 -0.71
C VAL A 45 -2.61 5.03 -1.56
N VAL A 46 -3.69 5.72 -1.94
CA VAL A 46 -4.71 5.18 -2.87
C VAL A 46 -4.08 4.83 -4.22
N GLY A 47 -3.27 5.73 -4.79
CA GLY A 47 -2.55 5.48 -6.04
C GLY A 47 -1.60 4.28 -5.94
N LEU A 48 -0.91 4.10 -4.81
CA LEU A 48 -0.08 2.93 -4.54
C LEU A 48 -0.93 1.64 -4.49
N ALA A 49 -2.06 1.67 -3.77
CA ALA A 49 -2.95 0.52 -3.63
C ALA A 49 -3.52 0.08 -5.01
N LYS A 50 -3.99 1.04 -5.81
CA LYS A 50 -4.43 0.80 -7.19
C LYS A 50 -3.29 0.28 -8.08
N GLY A 51 -2.10 0.85 -7.95
CA GLY A 51 -0.91 0.39 -8.68
C GLY A 51 -0.55 -1.07 -8.39
N LEU A 52 -0.58 -1.47 -7.10
CA LEU A 52 -0.36 -2.87 -6.70
C LEU A 52 -1.44 -3.81 -7.25
N ARG A 53 -2.70 -3.37 -7.30
CA ARG A 53 -3.79 -4.14 -7.92
C ARG A 53 -3.63 -4.27 -9.43
N LYS A 54 -3.23 -3.20 -10.13
CA LYS A 54 -2.99 -3.20 -11.57
C LYS A 54 -1.97 -4.25 -12.00
N VAL A 55 -0.96 -4.49 -11.16
CA VAL A 55 0.06 -5.53 -11.40
C VAL A 55 -0.28 -6.89 -10.81
N ASN A 56 -1.52 -7.08 -10.33
CA ASN A 56 -1.99 -8.30 -9.67
C ASN A 56 -1.06 -8.75 -8.52
N SER A 57 -0.65 -7.80 -7.68
CA SER A 57 0.16 -8.10 -6.50
C SER A 57 -0.48 -9.20 -5.66
N ALA A 58 0.31 -10.21 -5.30
CA ALA A 58 -0.12 -11.28 -4.41
C ALA A 58 -0.19 -10.86 -2.93
N TYR A 59 0.42 -9.72 -2.58
CA TYR A 59 0.57 -9.28 -1.19
C TYR A 59 -0.32 -8.08 -0.87
N PRO A 60 -0.89 -8.03 0.35
CA PRO A 60 -1.71 -6.90 0.78
C PRO A 60 -0.85 -5.66 1.04
N LEU A 61 -1.50 -4.50 1.10
CA LEU A 61 -0.91 -3.24 1.52
C LEU A 61 -1.33 -2.93 2.96
N VAL A 62 -0.36 -2.87 3.86
CA VAL A 62 -0.51 -2.38 5.23
C VAL A 62 -0.13 -0.90 5.27
N VAL A 63 -1.00 -0.08 5.85
CA VAL A 63 -0.77 1.36 6.03
C VAL A 63 -0.61 1.63 7.51
N ALA A 64 0.62 1.89 7.93
CA ALA A 64 0.91 2.37 9.27
C ALA A 64 0.49 3.84 9.37
N ILE A 65 -0.34 4.19 10.36
CA ILE A 65 -0.85 5.54 10.54
C ILE A 65 -0.57 6.09 11.93
N LEU A 66 -0.46 7.40 12.05
CA LEU A 66 -0.44 8.09 13.34
C LEU A 66 -1.88 8.46 13.78
N PRO A 67 -2.09 8.72 15.09
CA PRO A 67 -3.39 9.13 15.62
C PRO A 67 -3.98 10.40 14.95
N ASP A 68 -3.13 11.27 14.42
CA ASP A 68 -3.50 12.55 13.78
C ASP A 68 -4.10 12.42 12.37
N VAL A 69 -4.15 11.20 11.81
CA VAL A 69 -4.81 10.94 10.52
C VAL A 69 -6.34 11.01 10.70
N PRO A 70 -7.06 11.87 9.96
CA PRO A 70 -8.51 12.01 10.07
C PRO A 70 -9.27 10.71 9.77
N GLU A 71 -10.41 10.54 10.42
CA GLU A 71 -11.29 9.37 10.23
C GLU A 71 -11.72 9.18 8.77
N GLU A 72 -11.96 10.28 8.04
CA GLU A 72 -12.26 10.26 6.61
C GLU A 72 -11.13 9.58 5.81
N HIS A 73 -9.87 9.93 6.07
CA HIS A 73 -8.73 9.31 5.38
C HIS A 73 -8.62 7.83 5.73
N ARG A 74 -8.87 7.45 6.99
CA ARG A 74 -8.87 6.05 7.44
C ARG A 74 -9.91 5.23 6.68
N ARG A 75 -11.12 5.77 6.53
CA ARG A 75 -12.21 5.14 5.77
C ARG A 75 -11.84 4.94 4.31
N ILE A 76 -11.31 5.98 3.65
CA ILE A 76 -10.85 5.88 2.26
C ILE A 76 -9.82 4.74 2.10
N LEU A 77 -8.88 4.60 3.03
CA LEU A 77 -7.89 3.52 2.98
C LEU A 77 -8.52 2.13 3.13
N VAL A 78 -9.46 1.97 4.06
CA VAL A 78 -10.19 0.70 4.28
C VAL A 78 -11.08 0.35 3.08
N GLU A 79 -11.76 1.34 2.50
CA GLU A 79 -12.57 1.18 1.28
C GLU A 79 -11.70 0.76 0.09
N GLN A 80 -10.45 1.21 0.06
CA GLN A 80 -9.42 0.76 -0.87
C GLN A 80 -8.77 -0.58 -0.44
N GLY A 81 -9.35 -1.34 0.50
CA GLY A 81 -8.85 -2.65 0.90
C GLY A 81 -7.46 -2.64 1.54
N CYS A 82 -7.01 -1.48 2.05
CA CYS A 82 -5.76 -1.40 2.81
C CYS A 82 -5.98 -1.91 4.24
N ILE A 83 -4.97 -2.58 4.78
CA ILE A 83 -4.94 -2.95 6.20
C ILE A 83 -4.38 -1.75 6.97
N VAL A 84 -5.24 -1.03 7.68
CA VAL A 84 -4.85 0.14 8.45
C VAL A 84 -4.37 -0.29 9.85
N ARG A 85 -3.17 0.14 10.24
CA ARG A 85 -2.58 -0.12 11.57
C ARG A 85 -2.14 1.20 12.18
N GLU A 86 -2.80 1.61 13.26
CA GLU A 86 -2.32 2.74 14.04
C GLU A 86 -1.04 2.36 14.80
N ILE A 87 -0.07 3.27 14.84
CA ILE A 87 1.18 3.13 15.59
C ILE A 87 1.39 4.34 16.48
N GLU A 88 2.05 4.12 17.62
CA GLU A 88 2.43 5.22 18.51
C GLU A 88 3.56 6.06 17.89
N PRO A 89 3.45 7.40 17.89
CA PRO A 89 4.53 8.26 17.44
C PRO A 89 5.76 8.10 18.33
N VAL A 90 6.93 8.00 17.72
CA VAL A 90 8.21 8.04 18.43
C VAL A 90 8.78 9.45 18.34
N TYR A 91 8.94 10.08 19.50
CA TYR A 91 9.57 11.39 19.63
C TYR A 91 11.06 11.26 19.97
N PRO A 92 11.92 12.13 19.43
CA PRO A 92 13.30 12.24 19.87
C PRO A 92 13.37 12.69 21.34
N PRO A 93 14.39 12.25 22.10
CA PRO A 93 14.58 12.72 23.48
C PRO A 93 14.85 14.24 23.51
N GLU A 94 14.24 14.94 24.47
CA GLU A 94 14.22 16.41 24.61
C GLU A 94 15.63 17.04 24.58
N ASN A 95 16.62 16.31 25.09
CA ASN A 95 17.97 16.78 25.37
C ASN A 95 18.85 16.88 24.11
N GLN A 96 18.35 16.48 22.93
CA GLN A 96 19.17 16.36 21.73
C GLN A 96 18.79 17.25 20.55
N THR A 97 17.70 18.03 20.57
CA THR A 97 17.26 18.66 19.31
C THR A 97 16.48 19.97 19.36
N GLN A 98 17.12 21.05 18.90
CA GLN A 98 16.47 22.09 18.10
C GLN A 98 16.39 21.60 16.65
N PHE A 99 15.30 20.94 16.24
CA PHE A 99 15.08 20.69 14.82
C PHE A 99 14.55 21.96 14.16
N ALA A 100 15.09 22.30 12.98
CA ALA A 100 14.68 23.48 12.23
C ALA A 100 13.20 23.46 11.78
N MET A 101 12.53 22.29 11.77
CA MET A 101 11.16 22.13 11.27
C MET A 101 10.42 20.93 11.91
N ALA A 102 9.13 21.11 12.27
CA ALA A 102 8.30 20.11 12.96
C ALA A 102 8.09 18.79 12.17
N TYR A 103 8.21 18.80 10.83
CA TYR A 103 8.06 17.58 10.01
C TYR A 103 9.16 16.53 10.27
N TYR A 104 10.29 16.90 10.89
CA TYR A 104 11.36 15.96 11.23
C TYR A 104 10.96 14.99 12.36
N VAL A 105 9.96 15.34 13.17
CA VAL A 105 9.42 14.44 14.20
C VAL A 105 8.72 13.24 13.55
N ILE A 106 7.96 13.45 12.48
CA ILE A 106 7.33 12.37 11.68
C ILE A 106 8.41 11.50 11.03
N ASN A 107 9.52 12.10 10.59
CA ASN A 107 10.67 11.36 10.08
C ASN A 107 11.39 10.56 11.17
N TYR A 108 11.30 10.95 12.44
CA TYR A 108 11.91 10.22 13.56
C TYR A 108 11.24 8.86 13.80
N SER A 109 9.91 8.80 13.65
CA SER A 109 9.16 7.53 13.66
C SER A 109 9.58 6.60 12.50
N LYS A 110 9.85 7.16 11.30
CA LYS A 110 10.44 6.41 10.18
C LYS A 110 11.90 6.00 10.45
N LEU A 111 12.67 6.86 11.12
CA LEU A 111 14.07 6.62 11.48
C LEU A 111 14.23 5.52 12.51
N ARG A 112 13.28 5.29 13.43
CA ARG A 112 13.33 4.11 14.31
C ARG A 112 13.25 2.80 13.52
N ILE A 113 12.35 2.74 12.52
CA ILE A 113 12.29 1.62 11.57
C ILE A 113 13.60 1.51 10.78
N TRP A 114 14.16 2.62 10.30
CA TRP A 114 15.33 2.58 9.43
C TRP A 114 16.67 2.36 10.16
N LYS A 115 16.90 3.06 11.28
CA LYS A 115 18.16 3.07 12.03
C LYS A 115 18.24 1.89 12.99
N ASP A 116 17.20 1.67 13.79
CA ASP A 116 17.24 0.64 14.84
C ASP A 116 16.89 -0.75 14.29
N PHE A 117 16.13 -0.83 13.20
CA PHE A 117 15.77 -2.10 12.57
C PHE A 117 16.60 -2.38 11.30
N LEU A 118 16.44 -1.58 10.24
CA LEU A 118 17.07 -1.92 8.95
C LEU A 118 18.61 -1.89 8.99
N ASN A 119 19.20 -0.81 9.51
CA ASN A 119 20.65 -0.65 9.51
C ASN A 119 21.36 -1.48 10.58
N MET A 120 20.75 -1.75 11.73
CA MET A 120 21.35 -2.61 12.76
C MET A 120 21.25 -4.10 12.43
N TYR A 121 20.11 -4.58 11.92
CA TYR A 121 19.92 -6.00 11.60
C TYR A 121 20.53 -6.39 10.24
N PHE A 122 20.41 -5.55 9.21
CA PHE A 122 20.94 -5.86 7.87
C PHE A 122 22.35 -5.29 7.62
N LYS A 123 23.04 -4.81 8.66
CA LYS A 123 24.40 -4.21 8.57
C LYS A 123 25.39 -5.06 7.75
N LYS A 124 25.25 -6.38 7.81
CA LYS A 124 26.12 -7.36 7.13
C LYS A 124 25.51 -7.97 5.86
N ILE A 125 24.28 -7.59 5.50
CA ILE A 125 23.54 -8.11 4.35
C ILE A 125 22.99 -6.91 3.57
N TYR A 126 23.89 -6.18 2.90
CA TYR A 126 23.48 -5.16 1.94
C TYR A 126 23.24 -5.81 0.59
N LYS A 127 21.98 -5.77 0.12
CA LYS A 127 21.61 -6.14 -1.25
C LYS A 127 21.06 -4.89 -1.94
N PRO A 128 21.82 -4.27 -2.88
CA PRO A 128 21.32 -3.10 -3.58
C PRO A 128 20.08 -3.47 -4.38
N ILE A 129 19.04 -2.64 -4.25
CA ILE A 129 17.84 -2.76 -5.06
C ILE A 129 18.11 -2.04 -6.39
N PRO A 130 17.87 -2.67 -7.55
CA PRO A 130 18.06 -2.02 -8.85
C PRO A 130 17.22 -0.74 -8.99
N LEU A 131 17.74 0.25 -9.71
CA LEU A 131 17.09 1.56 -9.93
C LEU A 131 15.63 1.44 -10.40
N VAL A 132 15.33 0.43 -11.22
CA VAL A 132 13.98 0.17 -11.75
C VAL A 132 12.91 -0.08 -10.66
N TYR A 133 13.30 -0.49 -9.45
CA TYR A 133 12.38 -0.70 -8.32
C TYR A 133 12.34 0.48 -7.35
N ASN A 134 13.07 1.56 -7.61
CA ASN A 134 13.04 2.79 -6.85
C ASN A 134 13.61 3.95 -7.68
N LEU A 135 12.95 4.29 -8.80
CA LEU A 135 13.42 5.38 -9.64
C LEU A 135 13.20 6.71 -8.91
N VAL A 136 14.27 7.25 -8.36
CA VAL A 136 14.33 8.64 -7.87
C VAL A 136 14.30 9.56 -9.08
N LEU A 137 13.28 10.43 -9.19
CA LEU A 137 13.09 11.24 -10.40
C LEU A 137 14.31 12.06 -10.82
N ALA A 138 15.12 12.50 -9.85
CA ALA A 138 16.35 13.25 -10.13
C ALA A 138 17.33 12.53 -11.06
N MET A 139 17.27 11.19 -11.14
CA MET A 139 18.09 10.41 -12.06
C MET A 139 17.80 10.74 -13.53
N LEU A 140 16.59 11.19 -13.87
CA LEU A 140 16.20 11.54 -15.24
C LEU A 140 16.99 12.72 -15.83
N TRP A 141 17.48 13.62 -14.98
CA TRP A 141 18.26 14.78 -15.43
C TRP A 141 19.68 14.82 -14.88
N ARG A 142 20.01 14.01 -13.86
CA ARG A 142 21.39 13.87 -13.36
C ARG A 142 22.18 12.81 -14.12
N HIS A 143 21.53 11.69 -14.46
CA HIS A 143 22.14 10.52 -15.08
C HIS A 143 21.18 9.86 -16.10
N PRO A 144 20.65 10.60 -17.09
CA PRO A 144 19.70 10.06 -18.07
C PRO A 144 20.20 8.81 -18.80
N GLU A 145 21.52 8.72 -19.03
CA GLU A 145 22.19 7.58 -19.65
C GLU A 145 22.01 6.26 -18.89
N ASN A 146 21.70 6.33 -17.59
CA ASN A 146 21.52 5.18 -16.71
C ASN A 146 20.05 4.82 -16.48
N VAL A 147 19.11 5.50 -17.17
CA VAL A 147 17.67 5.28 -16.98
C VAL A 147 17.03 4.70 -18.24
N GLU A 148 16.71 3.41 -18.17
CA GLU A 148 15.83 2.76 -19.14
C GLU A 148 14.38 2.84 -18.64
N LEU A 149 13.67 3.92 -18.99
CA LEU A 149 12.33 4.22 -18.46
C LEU A 149 11.31 3.10 -18.64
N ASP A 150 11.34 2.36 -19.75
CA ASP A 150 10.39 1.26 -20.02
C ASP A 150 10.56 0.05 -19.09
N LYS A 151 11.73 -0.09 -18.45
CA LYS A 151 12.00 -1.16 -17.48
C LYS A 151 11.60 -0.78 -16.05
N VAL A 152 11.24 0.48 -15.80
CA VAL A 152 10.93 1.00 -14.47
C VAL A 152 9.61 0.42 -13.97
N LYS A 153 9.64 -0.10 -12.74
CA LYS A 153 8.51 -0.72 -12.05
C LYS A 153 7.95 0.15 -10.93
N VAL A 154 8.80 0.96 -10.30
CA VAL A 154 8.40 1.84 -9.19
C VAL A 154 9.07 3.21 -9.35
N VAL A 155 8.26 4.26 -9.29
CA VAL A 155 8.70 5.66 -9.39
C VAL A 155 8.56 6.34 -8.04
N HIS A 156 9.62 7.02 -7.61
CA HIS A 156 9.65 7.79 -6.38
C HIS A 156 9.62 9.29 -6.68
N TYR A 157 8.43 9.87 -6.56
CA TYR A 157 8.15 11.31 -6.72
C TYR A 157 8.67 12.12 -5.52
N CYS A 158 9.99 12.23 -5.35
CA CYS A 158 10.62 12.89 -4.19
C CYS A 158 10.98 14.36 -4.43
N ALA A 159 11.00 14.83 -5.67
CA ALA A 159 11.36 16.21 -6.01
C ALA A 159 10.22 17.20 -5.70
N ALA A 160 10.56 18.46 -5.45
CA ALA A 160 9.55 19.52 -5.31
C ALA A 160 8.69 19.62 -6.59
N GLY A 161 7.39 19.81 -6.43
CA GLY A 161 6.42 19.82 -7.55
C GLY A 161 6.10 18.45 -8.15
N SER A 162 6.85 17.40 -7.81
CA SER A 162 6.71 16.10 -8.50
C SER A 162 5.54 15.23 -8.02
N LYS A 163 4.91 15.55 -6.89
CA LYS A 163 3.76 14.77 -6.40
C LYS A 163 2.64 14.85 -7.44
N PRO A 164 2.18 13.72 -8.03
CA PRO A 164 1.23 13.76 -9.15
C PRO A 164 -0.07 14.55 -8.85
N TRP A 165 -0.58 14.44 -7.63
CA TRP A 165 -1.78 15.15 -7.18
C TRP A 165 -1.58 16.64 -6.85
N ARG A 166 -0.33 17.14 -6.92
CA ARG A 166 0.03 18.56 -6.77
C ARG A 166 0.79 19.08 -7.99
N TYR A 167 0.83 18.31 -9.06
CA TYR A 167 1.70 18.62 -10.19
C TYR A 167 1.21 19.87 -10.92
N THR A 168 2.09 20.86 -11.04
CA THR A 168 1.80 22.12 -11.76
C THR A 168 2.65 22.28 -13.02
N GLY A 169 3.76 21.54 -13.13
CA GLY A 169 4.74 21.70 -14.21
C GLY A 169 5.63 22.94 -14.09
N LYS A 170 5.53 23.73 -13.01
CA LYS A 170 6.25 25.01 -12.86
C LYS A 170 7.55 24.88 -12.08
N GLU A 171 7.66 23.88 -11.21
CA GLU A 171 8.87 23.64 -10.43
C GLU A 171 10.02 23.12 -11.32
N ALA A 172 11.26 23.28 -10.85
CA ALA A 172 12.45 22.95 -11.63
C ALA A 172 12.43 21.50 -12.15
N ASN A 173 12.65 21.35 -13.46
CA ASN A 173 12.64 20.08 -14.21
C ASN A 173 11.24 19.47 -14.41
N MET A 174 10.17 20.07 -13.88
CA MET A 174 8.81 19.55 -14.07
C MET A 174 8.25 19.86 -15.47
N GLU A 175 8.92 20.69 -16.26
CA GLU A 175 8.55 20.94 -17.65
C GLU A 175 8.84 19.76 -18.60
N ARG A 176 9.64 18.78 -18.15
CA ARG A 176 10.11 17.67 -18.97
C ARG A 176 8.99 16.69 -19.38
N GLU A 177 9.11 16.18 -20.60
CA GLU A 177 8.12 15.25 -21.17
C GLU A 177 8.10 13.88 -20.47
N ASP A 178 9.25 13.38 -20.03
CA ASP A 178 9.31 12.14 -19.26
C ASP A 178 8.57 12.24 -17.93
N ILE A 179 8.67 13.37 -17.22
CA ILE A 179 7.92 13.63 -15.99
C ILE A 179 6.44 13.76 -16.26
N LYS A 180 6.02 14.54 -17.26
CA LYS A 180 4.61 14.66 -17.66
C LYS A 180 4.00 13.29 -17.96
N MET A 181 4.71 12.46 -18.72
CA MET A 181 4.30 11.07 -18.99
C MET A 181 4.12 10.26 -17.69
N LEU A 182 5.08 10.32 -16.76
CA LEU A 182 4.99 9.59 -15.49
C LEU A 182 3.84 10.09 -14.60
N VAL A 183 3.55 11.39 -14.62
CA VAL A 183 2.40 11.98 -13.91
C VAL A 183 1.08 11.52 -14.56
N ASN A 184 1.00 11.51 -15.89
CA ASN A 184 -0.18 11.02 -16.61
C ASN A 184 -0.44 9.54 -16.31
N LYS A 185 0.59 8.68 -16.36
CA LYS A 185 0.47 7.26 -15.98
C LYS A 185 -0.03 7.08 -14.54
N TRP A 186 0.36 7.96 -13.62
CA TRP A 186 -0.15 7.92 -12.25
C TRP A 186 -1.63 8.26 -12.19
N TRP A 187 -2.07 9.29 -12.93
CA TRP A 187 -3.49 9.67 -13.00
C TRP A 187 -4.35 8.62 -13.70
N GLU A 188 -3.85 7.97 -14.74
CA GLU A 188 -4.50 6.83 -15.38
C GLU A 188 -4.77 5.72 -14.36
N ILE A 189 -3.82 5.42 -13.47
CA ILE A 189 -4.03 4.42 -12.41
C ILE A 189 -5.00 4.94 -11.35
N TYR A 190 -4.86 6.19 -10.94
CA TYR A 190 -5.67 6.75 -9.86
C TYR A 190 -7.16 6.87 -10.24
N ASN A 191 -7.44 7.31 -11.46
CA ASN A 191 -8.79 7.51 -12.00
C ASN A 191 -9.42 6.24 -12.60
N ASP A 192 -8.70 5.10 -12.61
CA ASP A 192 -9.27 3.85 -13.09
C ASP A 192 -10.13 3.20 -12.00
N ASP A 193 -11.45 3.32 -12.15
CA ASP A 193 -12.44 2.74 -11.24
C ASP A 193 -12.46 1.20 -11.29
N SER A 194 -11.98 0.60 -12.38
CA SER A 194 -11.89 -0.87 -12.46
C SER A 194 -10.86 -1.43 -11.47
N LEU A 195 -9.91 -0.59 -11.05
CA LEU A 195 -8.93 -0.89 -10.02
C LEU A 195 -9.46 -0.66 -8.61
N ASP A 196 -10.64 -0.06 -8.40
CA ASP A 196 -11.19 0.08 -7.05
C ASP A 196 -11.40 -1.27 -6.38
N TYR A 197 -11.24 -1.28 -5.05
CA TYR A 197 -11.35 -2.52 -4.29
C TYR A 197 -12.81 -2.97 -4.24
N LYS A 198 -13.09 -4.09 -4.90
CA LYS A 198 -14.41 -4.71 -4.90
C LYS A 198 -14.51 -5.60 -3.68
N LYS A 199 -15.24 -5.16 -2.64
CA LYS A 199 -15.61 -6.04 -1.53
C LYS A 199 -16.31 -7.27 -2.11
N SER A 200 -15.79 -8.46 -1.81
CA SER A 200 -16.47 -9.70 -2.24
C SER A 200 -17.87 -9.74 -1.62
N VAL A 201 -18.85 -10.20 -2.39
CA VAL A 201 -20.28 -10.25 -1.99
C VAL A 201 -20.44 -10.99 -0.66
N ALA A 202 -19.67 -12.05 -0.43
CA ALA A 202 -19.65 -12.79 0.84
C ALA A 202 -19.22 -11.97 2.06
N VAL A 203 -18.27 -11.03 1.91
CA VAL A 203 -17.85 -10.13 3.01
C VAL A 203 -18.90 -9.06 3.27
N ALA A 204 -19.55 -8.56 2.21
CA ALA A 204 -20.64 -7.59 2.32
C ALA A 204 -21.94 -8.20 2.88
N ASP A 205 -22.20 -9.48 2.61
CA ASP A 205 -23.30 -10.25 3.20
C ASP A 205 -23.06 -10.48 4.70
N LEU A 206 -21.85 -10.86 5.09
CA LEU A 206 -21.46 -11.01 6.49
C LEU A 206 -21.56 -9.69 7.28
N GLU A 207 -21.15 -8.56 6.68
CA GLU A 207 -21.30 -7.23 7.30
C GLU A 207 -22.77 -6.80 7.45
N ARG A 208 -23.66 -7.21 6.53
CA ARG A 208 -25.10 -6.90 6.58
C ARG A 208 -25.86 -7.76 7.59
N GLU A 209 -25.49 -9.02 7.74
CA GLU A 209 -26.13 -9.94 8.70
C GLU A 209 -25.68 -9.67 10.15
N SER A 210 -24.48 -9.11 10.37
CA SER A 210 -23.91 -8.94 11.70
C SER A 210 -24.17 -7.58 12.35
N GLY A 211 -25.38 -7.02 12.26
CA GLY A 211 -25.75 -5.78 12.95
C GLY A 211 -25.26 -5.77 14.41
N LEU A 212 -24.14 -5.05 14.64
CA LEU A 212 -23.35 -4.99 15.88
C LEU A 212 -22.79 -6.32 16.43
N VAL A 213 -21.51 -6.54 16.08
CA VAL A 213 -20.41 -7.28 16.74
C VAL A 213 -20.54 -8.79 16.99
N ASN A 214 -19.74 -9.56 16.24
CA ASN A 214 -18.91 -10.60 16.84
C ASN A 214 -17.58 -10.82 16.09
N LEU A 215 -16.68 -9.83 16.19
CA LEU A 215 -15.26 -9.95 15.78
C LEU A 215 -14.44 -10.87 16.71
N LYS A 216 -15.06 -11.61 17.66
CA LYS A 216 -14.34 -12.49 18.58
C LYS A 216 -13.46 -13.53 17.86
N PRO A 217 -13.88 -14.21 16.79
CA PRO A 217 -13.01 -15.21 16.15
C PRO A 217 -11.75 -14.59 15.51
N PHE A 218 -11.88 -13.37 14.95
CA PHE A 218 -10.76 -12.66 14.33
C PHE A 218 -9.81 -12.02 15.34
N ILE A 219 -10.32 -11.55 16.48
CA ILE A 219 -9.48 -11.06 17.59
C ILE A 219 -8.78 -12.23 18.28
N THR A 220 -9.46 -13.37 18.47
CA THR A 220 -8.87 -14.56 19.10
C THR A 220 -7.67 -15.10 18.32
N ALA A 221 -7.76 -15.17 16.99
CA ALA A 221 -6.65 -15.58 16.13
C ALA A 221 -5.43 -14.63 16.18
N LEU A 222 -5.64 -13.34 16.45
CA LEU A 222 -4.55 -12.36 16.64
C LEU A 222 -3.93 -12.46 18.05
N THR A 223 -4.72 -12.76 19.08
CA THR A 223 -4.22 -12.94 20.45
C THR A 223 -3.44 -14.24 20.67
N GLU A 224 -3.67 -15.28 19.87
CA GLU A 224 -2.88 -16.53 19.99
C GLU A 224 -1.43 -16.38 19.52
N VAL A 225 -1.15 -15.39 18.66
CA VAL A 225 0.22 -15.06 18.22
C VAL A 225 0.99 -14.29 19.31
N GLU A 226 0.31 -13.70 20.31
CA GLU A 226 0.92 -12.97 21.42
C GLU A 226 1.35 -13.83 22.62
N ARG A 227 1.17 -15.16 22.61
CA ARG A 227 1.71 -16.03 23.68
C ARG A 227 3.19 -16.37 23.49
N VAL A 228 4.03 -15.35 23.35
CA VAL A 228 5.44 -15.47 23.75
C VAL A 228 5.52 -15.00 25.20
N LYS A 229 5.80 -15.92 26.13
CA LYS A 229 5.98 -15.59 27.56
C LYS A 229 7.13 -14.58 27.70
N TYR A 230 6.80 -13.32 27.94
CA TYR A 230 7.77 -12.32 28.37
C TYR A 230 8.16 -12.61 29.83
N VAL A 231 9.43 -12.96 30.04
CA VAL A 231 10.05 -12.96 31.37
C VAL A 231 10.46 -11.53 31.67
N THR A 232 9.97 -10.96 32.75
CA THR A 232 10.36 -9.64 33.25
C THR A 232 11.82 -9.67 33.72
N ALA A 233 12.64 -8.77 33.19
CA ALA A 233 13.98 -8.52 33.72
C ALA A 233 13.89 -7.79 35.08
N PRO A 234 14.78 -8.06 36.04
CA PRO A 234 14.71 -7.44 37.36
C PRO A 234 15.02 -5.94 37.29
N SER A 235 14.31 -5.17 38.12
CA SER A 235 14.56 -3.74 38.32
C SER A 235 15.88 -3.52 39.05
N ALA A 236 16.75 -2.69 38.48
CA ALA A 236 17.93 -2.20 39.17
C ALA A 236 17.59 -0.90 39.93
N ALA A 237 18.06 -0.85 41.18
CA ALA A 237 18.04 0.32 42.07
C ALA A 237 19.05 1.39 41.62
#